data_AF-J4TFI8-F1
#
_entry.id   AF-J4TFI8-F1
#
_cell.length_a   1.000
_cell.length_b   1.000
_cell.length_c   1.000
_cell.angle_alpha   90.00
_cell.angle_beta   90.00
_cell.angle_gamma   90.00
#
_symmetry.space_group_name_H-M   'P 1'
#
loop_
_entity.id
_entity.type
_entity.pdbx_description
1 polymer ?
#
loop_
_entity_poly.entity_id
_entity_poly.type
_entity_poly.pdbx_seq_one_letter_code
_entity_poly.pdbx_strand_id
1 'polypeptide(L)'
;MIDVEEILSKMNPNQKINYDRVMQKMVQVWEKNEERPTILMHVCCAPCSTYTLEYLTKYADVTIYFANSNIHPKAEYHKRAYVTKKFVSDFNERTGNTVQYLEAPYEPNEYRKLVRGL
;
A
#
# COMPACT_ATOMS: atom_id res chain seq x y z
N MET A 1 -7.25 -10.48 -13.04
CA MET A 1 -6.14 -9.64 -12.55
C MET A 1 -4.99 -9.77 -13.52
N ILE A 2 -4.66 -8.71 -14.24
CA ILE A 2 -3.50 -8.71 -15.15
C ILE A 2 -2.24 -8.90 -14.32
N ASP A 3 -1.46 -9.89 -14.72
CA ASP A 3 -0.11 -10.06 -14.22
C ASP A 3 0.78 -8.98 -14.85
N VAL A 4 1.56 -8.28 -14.01
CA VAL A 4 2.57 -7.34 -14.47
C VAL A 4 3.52 -8.00 -15.47
N GLU A 5 3.74 -9.31 -15.33
CA GLU A 5 4.53 -10.14 -16.24
C GLU A 5 4.03 -10.13 -17.69
N GLU A 6 2.72 -10.00 -17.94
CA GLU A 6 2.19 -9.91 -19.31
C GLU A 6 2.57 -8.60 -20.01
N ILE A 7 2.76 -7.52 -19.24
CA ILE A 7 3.20 -6.22 -19.77
C ILE A 7 4.72 -6.21 -19.93
N LEU A 8 5.43 -6.76 -18.95
CA LEU A 8 6.89 -6.79 -18.94
C LEU A 8 7.47 -7.75 -19.99
N SER A 9 6.83 -8.89 -20.24
CA SER A 9 7.26 -9.87 -21.26
C SER A 9 7.25 -9.30 -22.69
N LYS A 10 6.50 -8.23 -22.94
CA LYS A 10 6.43 -7.52 -24.23
C LYS A 10 7.47 -6.40 -24.34
N MET A 11 8.26 -6.14 -23.30
CA MET A 11 9.32 -5.13 -23.29
C MET A 11 10.67 -5.72 -23.69
N ASN A 12 11.57 -4.87 -24.19
CA ASN A 12 12.91 -5.31 -24.55
C ASN A 12 13.71 -5.72 -23.28
N PRO A 13 14.53 -6.78 -23.32
CA PRO A 13 15.20 -7.37 -22.14
C PRO A 13 16.11 -6.43 -21.34
N ASN A 14 16.57 -5.31 -21.92
CA ASN A 14 17.48 -4.35 -21.28
C ASN A 14 16.92 -2.92 -21.22
N GLN A 15 15.62 -2.77 -21.44
CA GLN A 15 14.97 -1.47 -21.39
C GLN A 15 14.73 -1.05 -19.94
N LYS A 16 15.10 0.20 -19.60
CA LYS A 16 14.71 0.81 -18.32
C LYS A 16 13.18 0.90 -18.25
N ILE A 17 12.58 0.20 -17.30
CA ILE A 17 11.14 0.16 -17.11
C ILE A 17 10.68 1.47 -16.45
N ASN A 18 9.65 2.09 -17.02
CA ASN A 18 8.90 3.15 -16.36
C ASN A 18 7.62 2.53 -15.76
N TYR A 19 7.64 2.32 -14.44
CA TYR A 19 6.54 1.67 -13.74
C TYR A 19 5.24 2.49 -13.70
N ASP A 20 5.32 3.82 -13.82
CA ASP A 20 4.12 4.65 -13.96
C ASP A 20 3.40 4.34 -15.30
N ARG A 21 4.15 4.19 -16.39
CA ARG A 21 3.57 3.75 -17.67
C ARG A 21 3.01 2.32 -17.61
N VAL A 22 3.66 1.43 -16.87
CA VAL A 22 3.14 0.07 -16.65
C VAL A 22 1.82 0.13 -15.88
N MET A 23 1.78 0.93 -14.80
CA MET A 23 0.57 1.15 -14.01
C MET A 23 -0.58 1.73 -14.85
N GLN A 24 -0.31 2.75 -15.67
CA GLN A 24 -1.33 3.34 -16.56
C GLN A 24 -1.91 2.31 -17.54
N LYS A 25 -1.08 1.40 -18.07
CA LYS A 25 -1.56 0.29 -18.91
C LYS A 25 -2.42 -0.69 -18.14
N MET A 26 -2.07 -1.00 -16.89
CA MET A 26 -2.89 -1.86 -16.03
C MET A 26 -4.26 -1.22 -15.77
N VAL A 27 -4.29 0.08 -15.45
CA VAL A 27 -5.51 0.86 -15.26
C VAL A 27 -6.41 0.81 -16.49
N GLN A 28 -5.87 1.05 -17.69
CA GLN A 28 -6.65 1.01 -18.93
C GLN A 28 -7.39 -0.30 -19.14
N VAL A 29 -6.78 -1.43 -18.74
CA VAL A 29 -7.43 -2.72 -18.90
C VAL A 29 -8.42 -3.01 -17.78
N TRP A 30 -8.14 -2.59 -16.54
CA TRP A 30 -9.12 -2.65 -15.45
C TRP A 30 -10.38 -1.86 -15.81
N GLU A 31 -10.22 -0.64 -16.32
CA GLU A 31 -11.33 0.19 -16.80
C GLU A 31 -12.08 -0.46 -17.96
N LYS A 32 -11.36 -1.01 -18.95
CA LYS A 32 -11.97 -1.71 -20.09
C LYS A 32 -12.80 -2.94 -19.65
N ASN A 33 -12.35 -3.62 -18.61
CA ASN A 33 -13.02 -4.82 -18.09
C ASN A 33 -14.04 -4.49 -16.99
N GLU A 34 -14.24 -3.21 -16.66
CA GLU A 34 -15.07 -2.77 -15.53
C GLU A 34 -14.67 -3.42 -14.20
N GLU A 35 -13.38 -3.74 -14.03
CA GLU A 35 -12.80 -4.37 -12.85
C GLU A 35 -12.22 -3.31 -11.90
N ARG A 36 -12.46 -3.49 -10.59
CA ARG A 36 -11.75 -2.76 -9.52
C ARG A 36 -10.95 -3.74 -8.69
N PRO A 37 -9.62 -3.80 -8.82
CA PRO A 37 -8.82 -4.73 -8.04
C PRO A 37 -8.82 -4.33 -6.56
N THR A 38 -8.75 -5.33 -5.68
CA THR A 38 -8.52 -5.13 -4.26
C THR A 38 -7.03 -5.12 -3.95
N ILE A 39 -6.55 -4.06 -3.30
CA ILE A 39 -5.13 -3.85 -3.03
C ILE A 39 -4.90 -3.72 -1.52
N LEU A 40 -4.02 -4.56 -0.98
CA LEU A 40 -3.51 -4.43 0.38
C LEU A 40 -2.20 -3.62 0.34
N MET A 41 -2.22 -2.41 0.91
CA MET A 41 -1.09 -1.50 0.93
C MET A 41 -0.42 -1.50 2.30
N HIS A 42 0.80 -2.01 2.37
CA HIS A 42 1.62 -1.92 3.58
C HIS A 42 2.14 -0.50 3.81
N VAL A 43 1.97 0.02 5.02
CA VAL A 43 2.54 1.30 5.47
C VAL A 43 3.21 1.19 6.84
N CYS A 44 4.22 2.03 7.07
CA CYS A 44 4.89 2.17 8.37
C CYS A 44 4.55 3.47 9.11
N CYS A 45 3.88 4.42 8.44
CA CYS A 45 3.30 5.65 8.99
C CYS A 45 2.34 6.31 7.99
N ALA A 46 1.48 7.22 8.46
CA ALA A 46 0.50 7.94 7.63
C ALA A 46 1.05 8.60 6.34
N PRO A 47 2.19 9.32 6.34
CA PRO A 47 2.70 9.95 5.13
C PRO A 47 3.10 8.95 4.04
N CYS A 48 3.36 7.68 4.35
CA CYS A 48 3.64 6.66 3.34
C CYS A 48 2.44 6.35 2.44
N SER A 49 1.22 6.64 2.91
CA SER A 49 -0.02 6.38 2.17
C SER A 49 -0.60 7.58 1.43
N THR A 50 -0.07 8.80 1.58
CA THR A 50 -0.77 10.02 1.15
C THR A 50 -1.10 10.05 -0.33
N TYR A 51 -0.10 10.28 -1.18
CA TYR A 51 -0.28 10.35 -2.63
C TYR A 51 -0.77 9.02 -3.20
N THR A 52 -0.27 7.91 -2.67
CA THR A 52 -0.61 6.57 -3.14
C THR A 52 -2.10 6.27 -2.97
N LEU A 53 -2.71 6.66 -1.85
CA LEU A 53 -4.17 6.54 -1.68
C LEU A 53 -4.91 7.47 -2.63
N GLU A 54 -4.52 8.74 -2.73
CA GLU A 54 -5.16 9.70 -3.65
C GLU A 54 -5.16 9.21 -5.10
N TYR A 55 -4.11 8.50 -5.51
CA TYR A 55 -3.98 7.96 -6.85
C TYR A 55 -4.71 6.63 -7.03
N LEU A 56 -4.46 5.64 -6.15
CA LEU A 56 -4.97 4.28 -6.34
C LEU A 56 -6.47 4.16 -6.11
N THR A 57 -7.07 4.92 -5.20
CA THR A 57 -8.51 4.79 -4.91
C THR A 57 -9.41 5.15 -6.10
N LYS A 58 -8.86 5.89 -7.08
CA LYS A 58 -9.53 6.15 -8.37
C LYS A 58 -9.84 4.85 -9.12
N TYR A 59 -8.96 3.87 -9.04
CA TYR A 59 -8.99 2.68 -9.89
C TYR A 59 -9.15 1.37 -9.12
N ALA A 60 -8.90 1.36 -7.81
CA ALA A 60 -8.82 0.17 -6.99
C ALA A 60 -9.47 0.36 -5.61
N ASP A 61 -9.88 -0.75 -5.00
CA ASP A 61 -10.38 -0.78 -3.64
C ASP A 61 -9.22 -1.08 -2.69
N VAL A 62 -8.87 -0.11 -1.85
CA VAL A 62 -7.62 -0.15 -1.09
C VAL A 62 -7.88 -0.44 0.39
N THR A 63 -7.08 -1.36 0.94
CA THR A 63 -6.96 -1.59 2.38
C THR A 63 -5.55 -1.22 2.83
N ILE A 64 -5.44 -0.33 3.81
CA ILE A 64 -4.19 0.01 4.47
C ILE A 64 -3.85 -1.07 5.51
N TYR A 65 -2.64 -1.59 5.42
CA TYR A 65 -2.06 -2.52 6.40
C TYR A 65 -0.90 -1.83 7.14
N PHE A 66 -1.14 -1.43 8.38
CA PHE A 66 -0.10 -0.87 9.24
C PHE A 66 0.64 -2.00 9.96
N ALA A 67 1.94 -2.16 9.65
CA ALA A 67 2.75 -3.23 10.23
C ALA A 67 4.22 -2.84 10.32
N ASN A 68 4.78 -2.72 11.53
CA ASN A 68 6.23 -2.59 11.69
C ASN A 68 6.66 -2.82 13.16
N SER A 69 7.02 -4.06 13.48
CA SER A 69 7.50 -4.44 14.81
C SER A 69 8.91 -3.92 15.16
N ASN A 70 9.62 -3.32 14.21
CA ASN A 70 10.92 -2.67 14.46
C ASN A 70 10.77 -1.24 15.04
N ILE A 71 9.58 -0.64 15.03
CA ILE A 71 9.39 0.70 15.56
C ILE A 71 9.61 0.69 17.08
N HIS A 72 10.52 1.55 17.53
CA HIS A 72 10.83 1.75 18.94
C HIS A 72 10.91 3.26 19.27
N PRO A 73 10.52 3.68 20.48
CA PRO A 73 9.91 2.88 21.56
C PRO A 73 8.45 2.49 21.26
N LYS A 74 7.84 1.62 22.08
CA LYS A 74 6.43 1.18 21.92
C LYS A 74 5.43 2.34 21.77
N ALA A 75 5.67 3.45 22.47
CA ALA A 75 4.85 4.65 22.35
C ALA A 75 4.83 5.22 20.92
N GLU A 76 5.95 5.17 20.20
CA GLU A 76 6.05 5.63 18.81
C GLU A 76 5.26 4.71 17.86
N TYR A 77 5.28 3.39 18.08
CA TYR A 77 4.46 2.45 17.32
C TYR A 77 2.97 2.82 17.42
N HIS A 78 2.47 2.94 18.65
CA HIS A 78 1.06 3.27 18.89
C HIS A 78 0.68 4.65 18.35
N LYS A 79 1.58 5.63 18.46
CA LYS A 79 1.35 6.96 17.88
C LYS A 79 1.22 6.88 16.36
N ARG A 80 2.11 6.16 15.67
CA ARG A 80 2.05 6.01 14.21
C ARG A 80 0.83 5.22 13.77
N ALA A 81 0.48 4.15 14.48
CA ALA A 81 -0.74 3.37 14.22
C ALA A 81 -1.99 4.26 14.33
N TYR A 82 -2.11 5.00 15.44
CA TYR A 82 -3.21 5.94 15.66
C TYR A 82 -3.30 7.01 14.58
N VAL A 83 -2.19 7.68 14.25
CA VAL A 83 -2.17 8.74 13.23
C VAL A 83 -2.51 8.17 11.85
N THR A 84 -2.06 6.95 11.54
CA THR A 84 -2.40 6.28 10.27
C THR A 84 -3.89 5.95 10.20
N LYS A 85 -4.46 5.36 11.26
CA LYS A 85 -5.89 5.08 11.36
C LYS A 85 -6.73 6.37 11.23
N LYS A 86 -6.32 7.43 11.94
CA LYS A 86 -6.97 8.74 11.85
C LYS A 86 -6.88 9.31 10.43
N PHE A 87 -5.71 9.26 9.80
CA PHE A 87 -5.52 9.72 8.43
C PHE A 87 -6.46 9.02 7.45
N VAL A 88 -6.60 7.68 7.54
CA VAL A 88 -7.54 6.92 6.70
C VAL A 88 -8.99 7.37 6.93
N SER A 89 -9.39 7.57 8.19
CA SER A 89 -10.73 8.08 8.54
C SER A 89 -10.98 9.47 7.93
N ASP A 90 -10.07 10.42 8.15
CA ASP A 90 -10.18 11.79 7.67
C ASP A 90 -10.14 11.85 6.12
N PHE A 91 -9.35 10.96 5.50
CA PHE A 91 -9.28 10.81 4.05
C PHE A 91 -10.62 10.36 3.47
N ASN A 92 -11.23 9.33 4.05
CA ASN A 92 -12.54 8.83 3.63
C ASN A 92 -13.63 9.90 3.78
N GLU A 93 -13.68 10.58 4.93
CA GLU A 93 -14.64 11.67 5.18
C GLU A 93 -14.50 12.80 4.15
N ARG A 94 -13.26 13.22 3.86
CA ARG A 94 -12.98 14.33 2.93
C ARG A 94 -13.25 13.99 1.46
N THR A 95 -13.06 12.73 1.07
CA THR A 95 -13.04 12.33 -0.35
C THR A 95 -14.24 11.47 -0.77
N GLY A 96 -15.01 10.95 0.19
CA GLY A 96 -16.08 9.98 -0.06
C GLY A 96 -15.57 8.57 -0.39
N ASN A 97 -14.27 8.30 -0.25
CA ASN A 97 -13.69 6.97 -0.42
C ASN A 97 -14.02 6.04 0.75
N THR A 98 -13.82 4.73 0.54
CA THR A 98 -14.07 3.66 1.52
C THR A 98 -12.80 2.84 1.80
N VAL A 99 -11.68 3.52 2.05
CA VAL A 99 -10.40 2.87 2.36
C VAL A 99 -10.48 2.17 3.71
N GLN A 100 -10.10 0.90 3.76
CA GLN A 100 -10.09 0.11 5.00
C GLN A 100 -8.75 0.25 5.73
N TYR A 101 -8.75 0.02 7.05
CA TYR A 101 -7.55 0.01 7.87
C TYR A 101 -7.43 -1.29 8.67
N LEU A 102 -6.28 -1.95 8.55
CA LEU A 102 -5.87 -3.15 9.27
C LEU A 102 -4.53 -2.88 9.96
N GLU A 103 -4.43 -3.29 11.23
CA GLU A 103 -3.20 -3.18 12.02
C GLU A 103 -2.68 -4.57 12.37
N ALA A 104 -1.38 -4.78 12.15
CA ALA A 104 -0.70 -6.00 12.56
C ALA A 104 -0.43 -6.03 14.08
N PRO A 105 -0.26 -7.22 14.68
CA PRO A 105 0.29 -7.33 16.02
C PRO A 105 1.67 -6.66 16.16
N TYR A 106 1.88 -5.93 17.25
CA TYR A 106 3.19 -5.35 17.58
C TYR A 106 4.04 -6.36 18.36
N GLU A 107 4.93 -7.06 17.64
CA GLU A 107 5.74 -8.17 18.17
C GLU A 107 7.25 -7.87 18.07
N PRO A 108 7.78 -6.86 18.80
CA PRO A 108 9.17 -6.46 18.69
C PRO A 108 10.16 -7.53 19.17
N ASN A 109 9.74 -8.45 20.04
CA ASN A 109 10.58 -9.56 20.50
C ASN A 109 10.81 -10.59 19.39
N GLU A 110 9.75 -10.96 18.67
CA GLU A 110 9.86 -11.91 17.55
C GLU A 110 10.65 -11.30 16.40
N TYR A 111 10.39 -10.02 16.07
CA TYR A 111 11.20 -9.30 15.09
C TYR A 111 12.70 -9.34 15.44
N ARG A 112 13.06 -9.01 16.68
CA ARG A 112 14.46 -9.02 17.15
C ARG A 112 15.11 -10.39 17.09
N LYS A 113 14.35 -11.48 17.32
CA LYS A 113 14.87 -12.85 17.17
C LYS A 113 15.19 -13.15 15.70
N LEU A 114 14.30 -12.76 14.78
CA LEU A 114 14.44 -13.05 13.35
C LEU A 114 15.61 -12.31 12.70
N VAL A 115 15.85 -11.06 13.09
CA VAL A 115 16.93 -10.25 12.51
C VAL A 115 18.26 -10.36 13.24
N ARG A 116 18.36 -11.26 14.24
CA ARG A 116 19.57 -11.39 15.05
C ARG A 116 20.72 -11.94 14.19
N GLY A 117 21.77 -11.15 14.05
CA GLY A 117 22.99 -11.56 13.32
C GLY A 117 22.96 -11.25 11.82
N LEU A 118 21.92 -10.56 11.34
CA LEU A 118 21.98 -9.71 10.14
C LEU A 118 22.66 -8.39 10.49
#